data_AF-A0A430Q9E5-F1
#
_entry.id   AF-A0A430Q9E5-F1
#
_cell.length_a   1.000
_cell.length_b   1.000
_cell.length_c   1.000
_cell.angle_alpha   90.00
_cell.angle_beta   90.00
_cell.angle_gamma   90.00
#
_symmetry.space_group_name_H-M   'P 1'
#
loop_
_entity.id
_entity.type
_entity.pdbx_description
1 polymer ?
#
loop_
_entity_poly.entity_id
_entity_poly.type
_entity_poly.pdbx_seq_one_letter_code
_entity_poly.pdbx_strand_id
1 'polypeptide(L)'
;MLLVPAVHVLLNKCGQYLVFSFFVLEVLLYVYKSYYLHYGSSACVEELFILFGWLVSEVAKHFFGSLIFDTNGISKPAYISTLVFYIPSALGGTFFLFWQSFVTQIEVVTCSTLLCFNCLQFITSLVVIIPNRKNPN
;
A
#
# COMPACT_ATOMS: atom_id res chain seq x y z
N MET A 1 -13.61 -14.29 18.92
CA MET A 1 -13.52 -12.99 18.21
C MET A 1 -12.06 -12.51 18.05
N LEU A 2 -11.07 -13.41 17.88
CA LEU A 2 -9.63 -13.06 17.72
C LEU A 2 -9.12 -13.20 16.27
N LEU A 3 -9.92 -13.74 15.35
CA LEU A 3 -9.49 -14.00 13.98
C LEU A 3 -9.25 -12.72 13.17
N VAL A 4 -10.18 -11.76 13.22
CA VAL A 4 -10.10 -10.49 12.49
C VAL A 4 -8.86 -9.66 12.86
N PRO A 5 -8.55 -9.43 14.16
CA PRO A 5 -7.34 -8.69 14.53
C PRO A 5 -6.05 -9.42 14.14
N ALA A 6 -6.01 -10.76 14.29
CA ALA A 6 -4.84 -11.55 13.89
C ALA A 6 -4.60 -11.48 12.37
N VAL A 7 -5.66 -11.57 11.56
CA VAL A 7 -5.59 -11.42 10.09
C VAL A 7 -5.13 -10.02 9.70
N HIS A 8 -5.59 -8.97 10.40
CA HIS A 8 -5.15 -7.60 10.14
C HIS A 8 -3.65 -7.40 10.43
N VAL A 9 -3.15 -7.91 11.56
CA VAL A 9 -1.73 -7.84 11.91
C VAL A 9 -0.87 -8.61 10.90
N LEU A 10 -1.30 -9.81 10.49
CA LEU A 10 -0.61 -10.61 9.48
C LEU A 10 -0.56 -9.89 8.14
N LEU A 11 -1.70 -9.37 7.67
CA LEU A 11 -1.80 -8.60 6.43
C LEU A 11 -0.93 -7.34 6.47
N ASN A 12 -0.86 -6.64 7.61
CA ASN A 12 -0.02 -5.46 7.76
C ASN A 12 1.47 -5.80 7.61
N LYS A 13 1.92 -6.90 8.23
CA LYS A 13 3.31 -7.38 8.11
C LYS A 13 3.64 -7.89 6.70
N CYS A 14 2.78 -8.71 6.10
CA CYS A 14 2.95 -9.15 4.72
C CYS A 14 2.96 -7.96 3.74
N GLY A 15 2.11 -6.97 3.97
CA GLY A 15 2.09 -5.73 3.19
C GLY A 15 3.41 -4.96 3.26
N GLN A 16 4.02 -4.84 4.45
CA GLN A 16 5.33 -4.18 4.60
C GLN A 16 6.42 -4.85 3.73
N TYR A 17 6.49 -6.19 3.73
CA TYR A 17 7.43 -6.92 2.90
C TYR A 17 7.15 -6.76 1.41
N LEU A 18 5.87 -6.78 1.01
CA LEU A 18 5.47 -6.56 -0.37
C LEU A 18 5.82 -5.15 -0.86
N VAL A 19 5.56 -4.12 -0.04
CA VAL A 19 5.92 -2.72 -0.36
C VAL A 19 7.43 -2.57 -0.55
N PHE A 20 8.22 -3.12 0.36
CA PHE A 20 9.68 -3.07 0.25
C PHE A 20 10.17 -3.79 -1.01
N SER A 21 9.64 -4.98 -1.28
CA SER A 21 10.01 -5.77 -2.47
C SER A 21 9.59 -5.04 -3.76
N PHE A 22 8.41 -4.43 -3.78
CA PHE A 22 7.92 -3.63 -4.90
C PHE A 22 8.82 -2.41 -5.15
N PHE A 23 9.20 -1.68 -4.11
CA PHE A 23 10.10 -0.53 -4.24
C PHE A 23 11.45 -0.93 -4.83
N VAL A 24 12.07 -2.01 -4.34
CA VAL A 24 13.36 -2.50 -4.86
C VAL A 24 13.22 -2.94 -6.32
N LEU A 25 12.15 -3.64 -6.66
CA LEU A 25 11.87 -4.07 -8.02
C LEU A 25 11.68 -2.88 -8.96
N GLU A 26 10.93 -1.86 -8.55
CA GLU A 26 10.71 -0.67 -9.36
C GLU A 26 12.00 0.11 -9.61
N VAL A 27 12.86 0.23 -8.60
CA VAL A 27 14.17 0.85 -8.79
C VAL A 27 15.01 0.06 -9.80
N LEU A 28 14.98 -1.27 -9.76
CA LEU A 28 15.69 -2.11 -10.74
C LEU A 28 15.12 -1.97 -12.16
N LEU A 29 13.80 -1.96 -12.29
CA LEU A 29 13.11 -1.78 -13.57
C LEU A 29 13.35 -0.37 -14.13
N TYR A 30 13.40 0.63 -13.27
CA TYR A 30 13.76 1.99 -13.64
C TYR A 30 15.17 2.04 -14.24
N VAL A 31 16.17 1.45 -13.57
CA VAL A 31 17.54 1.36 -14.10
C VAL A 31 17.54 0.66 -15.45
N TYR A 32 16.84 -0.47 -15.57
CA TYR A 32 16.71 -1.19 -16.84
C TYR A 32 16.11 -0.31 -17.96
N LYS A 33 15.01 0.39 -17.68
CA LYS A 33 14.33 1.27 -18.64
C LYS A 33 15.21 2.45 -19.05
N SER A 34 15.94 3.05 -18.12
CA SER A 34 16.87 4.15 -18.41
C SER A 34 17.98 3.71 -19.38
N TYR A 35 18.53 2.49 -19.22
CA TYR A 35 19.59 2.00 -20.10
C TYR A 35 19.09 1.53 -21.47
N TYR A 36 17.95 0.84 -21.53
CA TYR A 36 17.52 0.14 -22.76
C TYR A 36 16.44 0.86 -23.57
N LEU A 37 15.58 1.67 -22.95
CA LEU A 37 14.42 2.28 -23.60
C LEU A 37 14.61 3.78 -23.90
N HIS A 38 15.79 4.34 -23.64
CA HIS A 38 16.12 5.77 -23.83
C HIS A 38 15.04 6.69 -23.25
N TYR A 39 14.82 6.57 -21.94
CA TYR A 39 13.84 7.36 -21.21
C TYR A 39 14.09 8.87 -21.38
N GLY A 40 13.03 9.62 -21.71
CA GLY A 40 13.09 11.08 -21.71
C GLY A 40 13.40 11.60 -20.31
N SER A 41 14.38 12.50 -20.19
CA SER A 41 14.88 12.99 -18.90
C SER A 41 13.80 13.58 -17.99
N SER A 42 12.73 14.16 -18.53
CA SER A 42 11.62 14.73 -17.76
C SER A 42 10.73 13.66 -17.13
N ALA A 43 10.27 12.70 -17.92
CA ALA A 43 9.45 11.57 -17.44
C ALA A 43 10.19 10.73 -16.40
N CYS A 44 11.52 10.61 -16.55
CA CYS A 44 12.39 9.93 -15.60
C CYS A 44 12.28 10.52 -14.18
N VAL A 45 12.25 11.85 -14.04
CA VAL A 45 12.21 12.52 -12.74
C VAL A 45 10.82 12.43 -12.11
N GLU A 46 9.77 12.55 -12.91
CA GLU A 46 8.38 12.46 -12.47
C GLU A 46 8.06 11.09 -11.85
N GLU A 47 8.42 10.00 -12.54
CA GLU A 47 8.16 8.63 -12.05
C GLU A 47 8.90 8.36 -10.73
N LEU A 48 10.13 8.85 -10.60
CA LEU A 48 10.96 8.67 -9.40
C LEU A 48 10.40 9.48 -8.21
N PHE A 49 9.91 10.71 -8.48
CA PHE A 49 9.24 11.53 -7.48
C PHE A 49 7.95 10.86 -6.96
N ILE A 50 7.15 10.30 -7.88
CA ILE A 50 5.92 9.58 -7.52
C ILE A 50 6.23 8.30 -6.74
N LEU A 51 7.28 7.56 -7.11
CA LEU A 51 7.71 6.35 -6.38
C LEU A 51 8.09 6.66 -4.93
N PHE A 52 8.89 7.71 -4.70
CA PHE A 52 9.26 8.11 -3.34
C PHE A 52 8.07 8.67 -2.56
N GLY A 53 7.21 9.49 -3.19
CA GLY A 53 6.00 10.00 -2.55
C GLY A 53 5.03 8.87 -2.14
N TRP A 54 4.92 7.85 -2.99
CA TRP A 54 4.15 6.64 -2.71
C TRP A 54 4.78 5.83 -1.56
N LEU A 55 6.11 5.64 -1.55
CA LEU A 55 6.81 4.94 -0.48
C LEU A 55 6.57 5.60 0.89
N VAL A 56 6.68 6.93 0.97
CA VAL A 56 6.41 7.66 2.21
C VAL A 56 4.97 7.43 2.68
N SER A 57 4.02 7.43 1.74
CA SER A 57 2.61 7.16 2.04
C SER A 57 2.39 5.75 2.56
N GLU A 58 3.04 4.74 1.97
CA GLU A 58 2.96 3.35 2.45
C GLU A 58 3.60 3.16 3.82
N VAL A 59 4.77 3.76 4.06
CA VAL A 59 5.44 3.70 5.36
C VAL A 59 4.56 4.33 6.43
N ALA A 60 3.97 5.50 6.16
CA ALA A 60 3.01 6.15 7.06
C ALA A 60 1.79 5.25 7.31
N LYS A 61 1.18 4.70 6.26
CA LYS A 61 0.04 3.76 6.35
C LYS A 61 0.36 2.59 7.26
N HIS A 62 1.49 1.93 7.05
CA HIS A 62 1.90 0.77 7.83
C HIS A 62 2.26 1.10 9.28
N PHE A 63 2.88 2.26 9.51
CA PHE A 63 3.20 2.75 10.85
C PHE A 63 1.91 3.00 11.65
N PHE A 64 0.97 3.76 11.09
CA PHE A 64 -0.34 3.98 11.71
C PHE A 64 -1.15 2.68 11.86
N GLY A 65 -1.04 1.76 10.89
CA GLY A 65 -1.65 0.43 10.95
C GLY A 65 -1.13 -0.42 12.11
N SER A 66 0.15 -0.29 12.43
CA SER A 66 0.74 -0.95 13.61
C SER A 66 0.25 -0.36 14.94
N LEU A 67 -0.19 0.90 14.94
CA LEU A 67 -0.74 1.61 16.12
C LEU A 67 -2.24 1.35 16.34
N ILE A 68 -2.94 0.69 15.40
CA ILE A 68 -4.37 0.37 15.54
C ILE A 68 -4.60 -0.65 16.68
N PHE A 69 -3.68 -1.61 16.82
CA PHE A 69 -3.76 -2.68 17.83
C PHE A 69 -2.70 -2.47 18.90
N ASP A 70 -3.00 -1.56 19.83
CA ASP A 70 -2.19 -1.39 21.04
C ASP A 70 -2.79 -2.18 22.21
N THR A 71 -1.98 -2.47 23.22
CA THR A 71 -2.34 -3.31 24.39
C THR A 71 -3.55 -2.76 25.17
N ASN A 72 -3.89 -1.48 24.95
CA ASN A 72 -4.98 -0.75 25.60
C ASN A 72 -6.29 -0.67 24.77
N GLY A 73 -6.35 -1.28 23.58
CA GLY A 73 -7.54 -1.32 22.72
C GLY A 73 -7.37 -0.62 21.36
N ILE A 74 -8.47 -0.52 20.59
CA ILE A 74 -8.47 0.04 19.23
C ILE A 74 -8.39 1.58 19.29
N SER A 75 -7.28 2.14 18.80
CA SER A 75 -7.11 3.59 18.68
C SER A 75 -7.87 4.13 17.46
N LYS A 76 -9.06 4.69 17.70
CA LYS A 76 -9.90 5.36 16.68
C LYS A 76 -9.15 6.42 15.84
N PRO A 77 -8.28 7.29 16.40
CA PRO A 77 -7.55 8.27 15.59
C PRO A 77 -6.47 7.65 14.70
N ALA A 78 -5.76 6.62 15.16
CA ALA A 78 -4.77 5.90 14.34
C ALA A 78 -5.42 5.15 13.17
N TYR A 79 -6.69 4.78 13.33
CA TYR A 79 -7.50 4.14 12.31
C TYR A 79 -7.94 5.13 11.20
N ILE A 80 -8.40 6.33 11.57
CA ILE A 80 -8.80 7.36 10.60
C ILE A 80 -7.60 7.79 9.77
N SER A 81 -6.43 7.95 10.40
CA SER A 81 -5.20 8.29 9.66
C SER A 81 -4.81 7.20 8.67
N THR A 82 -4.93 5.91 9.02
CA THR A 82 -4.66 4.82 8.08
C THR A 82 -5.58 4.85 6.86
N LEU A 83 -6.89 5.08 7.07
CA LEU A 83 -7.86 5.21 5.98
C LEU A 83 -7.48 6.28 4.95
N VAL A 84 -7.00 7.44 5.42
CA VAL A 84 -6.55 8.53 4.55
C VAL A 84 -5.39 8.09 3.67
N PHE A 85 -4.47 7.28 4.19
CA PHE A 85 -3.31 6.80 3.44
C PHE A 85 -3.61 5.64 2.46
N TYR A 86 -4.80 5.02 2.50
CA TYR A 86 -5.20 4.08 1.43
C TYR A 86 -5.42 4.76 0.09
N ILE A 87 -5.88 6.02 0.09
CA ILE A 87 -6.13 6.79 -1.13
C ILE A 87 -4.82 6.99 -1.93
N PRO A 88 -3.75 7.61 -1.38
CA PRO A 88 -2.50 7.77 -2.12
C PRO A 88 -1.85 6.42 -2.44
N SER A 89 -2.05 5.39 -1.61
CA SER A 89 -1.60 4.03 -1.87
C SER A 89 -2.23 3.43 -3.15
N ALA A 90 -3.55 3.51 -3.26
CA ALA A 90 -4.29 3.02 -4.42
C ALA A 90 -3.97 3.84 -5.67
N LEU A 91 -3.90 5.17 -5.53
CA LEU A 91 -3.54 6.08 -6.62
C LEU A 91 -2.15 5.77 -7.17
N GLY A 92 -1.15 5.58 -6.31
CA GLY A 92 0.20 5.22 -6.75
C GLY A 92 0.23 3.87 -7.47
N GLY A 93 -0.45 2.85 -6.93
CA GLY A 93 -0.57 1.54 -7.59
C GLY A 93 -1.24 1.63 -8.97
N THR A 94 -2.28 2.44 -9.13
CA THR A 94 -2.92 2.67 -10.44
C THR A 94 -2.08 3.49 -11.40
N PHE A 95 -1.28 4.45 -10.89
CA PHE A 95 -0.39 5.27 -11.70
C PHE A 95 0.67 4.40 -12.39
N PHE A 96 1.35 3.53 -11.64
CA PHE A 96 2.35 2.61 -12.20
C PHE A 96 1.75 1.61 -13.20
N LEU A 97 0.46 1.29 -13.07
CA LEU A 97 -0.20 0.33 -13.95
C LEU A 97 -0.61 0.94 -15.30
N PHE A 98 -1.08 2.19 -15.32
CA PHE A 98 -1.72 2.78 -16.51
C PHE A 98 -1.04 4.03 -17.07
N TRP A 99 -0.33 4.79 -16.25
CA TRP A 99 0.15 6.13 -16.62
C TRP A 99 1.66 6.20 -16.87
N GLN A 100 2.38 5.09 -16.64
CA GLN A 100 3.81 5.02 -16.90
C GLN A 100 4.13 5.03 -18.40
N SER A 101 5.26 5.61 -18.80
CA SER A 101 5.64 5.74 -20.22
C SER A 101 5.87 4.38 -20.91
N PHE A 102 6.43 3.43 -20.18
CA PHE A 102 6.60 2.05 -20.62
C PHE A 102 6.16 1.11 -19.51
N VAL A 103 5.07 0.38 -19.71
CA VAL A 103 4.58 -0.60 -18.73
C VAL A 103 5.09 -1.99 -19.12
N THR A 104 5.88 -2.62 -18.26
CA THR A 104 6.36 -3.99 -18.45
C THR A 104 5.38 -5.01 -17.87
N GLN A 105 5.42 -6.25 -18.38
CA GLN A 105 4.55 -7.32 -17.89
C GLN A 105 4.75 -7.61 -16.40
N ILE A 106 5.98 -7.46 -15.90
CA ILE A 106 6.31 -7.67 -14.49
C ILE A 106 5.60 -6.62 -13.62
N GLU A 107 5.61 -5.35 -14.03
CA GLU A 107 4.94 -4.25 -13.30
C GLU A 107 3.43 -4.45 -13.23
N VAL A 108 2.81 -4.90 -14.32
CA VAL A 108 1.38 -5.22 -14.31
C VAL A 108 1.06 -6.24 -13.23
N VAL A 109 1.85 -7.31 -13.13
CA VAL A 109 1.63 -8.38 -12.14
C VAL A 109 1.87 -7.85 -10.72
N THR A 110 2.93 -7.09 -10.49
CA THR A 110 3.31 -6.63 -9.14
C THR A 110 2.40 -5.52 -8.65
N CYS A 111 2.06 -4.53 -9.49
CA CYS A 111 1.07 -3.51 -9.18
C CYS A 111 -0.32 -4.11 -8.92
N SER A 112 -0.76 -5.09 -9.72
CA SER A 112 -2.05 -5.76 -9.50
C SER A 112 -2.06 -6.51 -8.17
N THR A 113 -0.99 -7.23 -7.86
CA THR A 113 -0.85 -7.95 -6.58
C THR A 113 -0.88 -6.98 -5.41
N LEU A 114 -0.16 -5.86 -5.51
CA LEU A 114 -0.13 -4.81 -4.49
C LEU A 114 -1.51 -4.19 -4.27
N LEU A 115 -2.25 -3.87 -5.34
CA LEU A 115 -3.61 -3.37 -5.27
C LEU A 115 -4.57 -4.38 -4.63
N CYS A 116 -4.46 -5.67 -4.98
CA CYS A 116 -5.25 -6.72 -4.32
C CYS A 116 -5.00 -6.78 -2.82
N PHE A 117 -3.74 -6.74 -2.38
CA PHE A 117 -3.39 -6.70 -0.96
C PHE A 117 -3.92 -5.44 -0.27
N ASN A 118 -3.84 -4.29 -0.94
CA ASN A 118 -4.37 -3.04 -0.42
C ASN A 118 -5.90 -3.10 -0.24
N CYS A 119 -6.62 -3.69 -1.20
CA CYS A 119 -8.06 -3.93 -1.08
C CYS A 119 -8.41 -4.87 0.08
N LEU A 120 -7.65 -5.96 0.26
CA LEU A 120 -7.86 -6.89 1.38
C LEU A 120 -7.61 -6.21 2.74
N GLN A 121 -6.56 -5.40 2.85
CA GLN A 121 -6.27 -4.62 4.04
C GLN A 121 -7.37 -3.58 4.33
N PHE A 122 -7.91 -2.93 3.30
CA PHE A 122 -9.01 -1.99 3.41
C PHE A 122 -10.32 -2.67 3.87
N ILE A 123 -10.66 -3.84 3.30
CA ILE A 123 -11.86 -4.59 3.71
C ILE A 123 -11.72 -5.04 5.16
N THR A 124 -10.57 -5.61 5.53
CA THR A 124 -10.34 -6.05 6.91
C THR A 124 -10.32 -4.88 7.88
N SER A 125 -9.77 -3.73 7.49
CA SER A 125 -9.86 -2.53 8.32
C SER A 125 -11.31 -2.10 8.48
N LEU A 126 -12.15 -2.10 7.45
CA LEU A 126 -13.57 -1.73 7.54
C LEU A 126 -14.35 -2.68 8.48
N VAL A 127 -14.11 -3.98 8.39
CA VAL A 127 -14.77 -5.00 9.24
C VAL A 127 -14.45 -4.78 10.73
N VAL A 128 -13.26 -4.25 11.05
CA VAL A 128 -12.89 -3.89 12.43
C VAL A 128 -13.67 -2.66 12.94
N ILE A 129 -14.06 -1.72 12.07
CA ILE A 129 -14.85 -0.54 12.47
C ILE A 129 -16.28 -0.92 12.79
N ILE A 130 -16.91 -1.75 11.94
CA ILE A 130 -18.34 -2.05 12.04
C ILE A 130 -18.55 -2.57 13.47
N PRO A 131 -19.20 -1.77 14.35
CA PRO A 131 -19.37 -2.18 15.71
C PRO A 131 -20.15 -3.48 15.63
N ASN A 132 -19.65 -4.53 16.29
CA ASN A 132 -20.56 -5.56 16.73
C ASN A 132 -21.61 -4.83 17.56
N ARG A 133 -22.76 -4.49 16.95
CA ARG A 133 -23.99 -4.21 17.67
C ARG A 133 -24.37 -5.52 18.33
N LYS A 134 -23.62 -5.93 19.36
CA LYS A 134 -24.08 -6.93 20.28
C LYS A 134 -25.14 -6.21 21.09
N ASN A 135 -26.38 -6.46 20.69
CA ASN A 135 -27.60 -6.03 21.33
C ASN A 135 -27.43 -6.13 22.87
N PRO A 136 -27.54 -5.04 23.64
CA PRO A 136 -27.63 -5.13 25.08
C PRO A 136 -29.03 -5.70 25.40
N ASN A 137 -29.10 -7.02 25.60
CA ASN A 137 -30.19 -7.64 26.35
C ASN A 137 -29.70 -7.85 27.78
#